data_AF-A0A2M8P1D3-F1
#
_entry.id   AF-A0A2M8P1D3-F1
#
_cell.length_a   1.000
_cell.length_b   1.000
_cell.length_c   1.000
_cell.angle_alpha   90.00
_cell.angle_beta   90.00
_cell.angle_gamma   90.00
#
_symmetry.space_group_name_H-M   'P 1'
#
loop_
_entity.id
_entity.type
_entity.pdbx_description
1 polymer ?
#
loop_
_entity_poly.entity_id
_entity_poly.type
_entity_poly.pdbx_seq_one_letter_code
_entity_poly.pdbx_strand_id
1 'polypeptide(L)'
;MGSQLRQKIRIVIKNTDNPDVDDEWVIEVDRGVNLRRILLREGMSPYAPIPKRINCGGRGLCATCGVWIEQGESVPTHWHDKIGNRFGYPRLSCQIIVNDDMTVRLIPEKWIWGKRKPKRQSSSNLKST
;
A
#
# COMPACT_ATOMS: atom_id res chain seq x y z
N MET A 1 -23.76 -8.67 -25.40
CA MET A 1 -22.72 -7.95 -24.64
C MET A 1 -22.72 -8.48 -23.22
N GLY A 2 -21.87 -9.47 -22.95
CA GLY A 2 -21.87 -10.19 -21.68
C GLY A 2 -21.38 -9.31 -20.54
N SER A 3 -22.18 -9.23 -19.48
CA SER A 3 -21.78 -8.67 -18.19
C SER A 3 -20.56 -9.43 -17.68
N GLN A 4 -19.37 -8.87 -17.87
CA GLN A 4 -18.15 -9.38 -17.25
C GLN A 4 -18.34 -9.26 -15.75
N LEU A 5 -18.57 -10.40 -15.08
CA LEU A 5 -18.71 -10.50 -13.64
C LEU A 5 -17.59 -9.67 -13.01
N ARG A 6 -17.98 -8.60 -12.29
CA ARG A 6 -17.01 -7.78 -11.54
C ARG A 6 -16.42 -8.69 -10.47
N GLN A 7 -15.25 -9.24 -10.73
CA GLN A 7 -14.54 -10.04 -9.74
C GLN A 7 -14.24 -9.14 -8.55
N LYS A 8 -14.79 -9.53 -7.40
CA LYS A 8 -14.53 -8.88 -6.13
C LYS A 8 -13.18 -9.35 -5.62
N ILE A 9 -12.40 -8.41 -5.12
CA ILE A 9 -11.11 -8.60 -4.50
C ILE A 9 -11.23 -8.20 -3.04
N ARG A 10 -10.64 -9.00 -2.16
CA ARG A 10 -10.56 -8.71 -0.74
C ARG A 10 -9.30 -7.91 -0.43
N ILE A 11 -9.46 -6.78 0.25
CA ILE A 11 -8.35 -6.03 0.82
C ILE A 11 -8.48 -6.08 2.34
N VAL A 12 -7.43 -6.54 3.02
CA VAL A 12 -7.25 -6.43 4.46
C VAL A 12 -6.40 -5.21 4.75
N ILE A 13 -6.87 -4.30 5.59
CA ILE A 13 -6.21 -3.05 5.93
C ILE A 13 -5.88 -3.09 7.41
N LYS A 14 -4.60 -2.90 7.76
CA LYS A 14 -4.08 -2.87 9.12
C LYS A 14 -3.65 -1.48 9.50
N ASN A 15 -3.91 -1.06 10.73
CA ASN A 15 -3.31 0.15 11.31
C ASN A 15 -2.12 -0.20 12.22
N THR A 16 -1.17 0.72 12.38
CA THR A 16 -0.01 0.58 13.28
C THR A 16 -0.04 1.56 14.45
N ASP A 17 -1.11 2.34 14.61
CA ASP A 17 -1.23 3.33 15.69
C ASP A 17 -1.12 2.70 17.08
N ASN A 18 -1.43 1.40 17.21
CA ASN A 18 -1.23 0.67 18.46
C ASN A 18 -0.66 -0.73 18.16
N PRO A 19 0.58 -1.05 18.57
CA PRO A 19 1.16 -2.38 18.36
C PRO A 19 0.44 -3.49 19.16
N ASP A 20 -0.34 -3.12 20.18
CA ASP A 20 -1.09 -4.05 21.03
C ASP A 20 -2.53 -4.28 20.52
N VAL A 21 -2.95 -3.58 19.47
CA VAL A 21 -4.28 -3.73 18.84
C VAL A 21 -4.09 -3.97 17.35
N ASP A 22 -4.35 -5.21 16.90
CA ASP A 22 -4.36 -5.55 15.47
C ASP A 22 -5.71 -5.13 14.88
N ASP A 23 -5.93 -3.82 14.75
CA ASP A 23 -7.12 -3.30 14.08
C ASP A 23 -7.03 -3.69 12.59
N GLU A 24 -7.90 -4.61 12.19
CA GLU A 24 -8.06 -5.06 10.81
C GLU A 24 -9.42 -4.63 10.26
N TRP A 25 -9.40 -4.02 9.08
CA TRP A 25 -10.60 -3.77 8.28
C TRP A 25 -10.54 -4.58 7.00
N VAL A 26 -11.65 -5.24 6.68
CA VAL A 26 -11.79 -6.00 5.45
C VAL A 26 -12.78 -5.29 4.54
N ILE A 27 -12.36 -5.01 3.32
CA ILE A 27 -13.22 -4.41 2.29
C ILE A 27 -13.19 -5.25 1.01
N GLU A 28 -14.32 -5.28 0.31
CA GLU A 28 -14.42 -5.89 -1.01
C GLU A 28 -14.52 -4.82 -2.09
N VAL A 29 -13.66 -4.93 -3.10
CA VAL A 29 -13.60 -3.96 -4.19
C VAL A 29 -13.63 -4.63 -5.55
N ASP A 30 -13.98 -3.86 -6.57
CA ASP A 30 -13.86 -4.35 -7.95
C ASP A 30 -12.37 -4.48 -8.33
N ARG A 31 -12.03 -5.51 -9.10
CA ARG A 31 -10.73 -5.61 -9.77
C ARG A 31 -10.44 -4.38 -10.63
N GLY A 32 -9.19 -3.92 -10.61
CA GLY A 32 -8.71 -2.79 -11.40
C GLY A 32 -8.87 -1.42 -10.74
N VAL A 33 -9.32 -1.36 -9.48
CA VAL A 33 -9.43 -0.08 -8.75
C VAL A 33 -8.08 0.43 -8.25
N ASN A 34 -7.99 1.76 -8.09
CA ASN A 34 -6.81 2.40 -7.53
C ASN A 34 -6.82 2.35 -6.00
N LEU A 35 -5.75 1.85 -5.39
CA LEU A 35 -5.69 1.64 -3.94
C LEU A 35 -5.89 2.93 -3.13
N ARG A 36 -5.22 4.03 -3.50
CA ARG A 36 -5.42 5.33 -2.82
C ARG A 36 -6.88 5.77 -2.82
N ARG A 37 -7.58 5.61 -3.95
CA ARG A 37 -8.97 6.07 -4.07
C ARG A 37 -9.89 5.29 -3.15
N ILE A 38 -9.69 3.97 -3.06
CA ILE A 38 -10.44 3.12 -2.14
C ILE A 38 -10.15 3.49 -0.70
N LEU A 39 -8.88 3.59 -0.31
CA LEU A 39 -8.49 3.98 1.05
C LEU A 39 -9.13 5.31 1.47
N LEU A 40 -9.12 6.31 0.59
CA LEU A 40 -9.79 7.59 0.86
C LEU A 40 -11.32 7.50 0.92
N ARG A 41 -11.94 6.64 0.10
CA ARG A 41 -13.40 6.41 0.11
C ARG A 41 -13.85 5.82 1.44
N GLU A 42 -13.08 4.88 1.97
CA GLU A 42 -13.37 4.20 3.23
C GLU A 42 -12.89 4.99 4.48
N GLY A 43 -12.48 6.26 4.31
CA GLY A 43 -11.99 7.10 5.42
C GLY A 43 -10.60 6.72 5.95
N MET A 44 -9.96 5.69 5.39
CA MET A 44 -8.65 5.17 5.77
C MET A 44 -7.52 5.92 5.06
N SER A 45 -7.29 7.18 5.42
CA SER A 45 -6.33 8.04 4.73
C SER A 45 -4.91 7.46 4.69
N PRO A 46 -4.29 7.25 3.50
CA PRO A 46 -2.90 6.81 3.40
C PRO A 46 -1.89 7.95 3.58
N TYR A 47 -2.36 9.19 3.79
CA TYR A 47 -1.51 10.36 3.80
C TYR A 47 -0.73 10.52 5.11
N ALA A 48 0.50 11.01 5.01
CA ALA A 48 1.24 11.61 6.12
C ALA A 48 0.41 12.75 6.77
N PRO A 49 0.46 12.94 8.10
CA PRO A 49 -0.17 14.05 8.82
C PRO A 49 0.58 15.38 8.61
N ILE A 50 0.83 15.74 7.35
CA ILE A 50 1.42 17.01 6.92
C ILE A 50 0.37 17.84 6.17
N PRO A 51 0.55 19.17 6.02
CA PRO A 51 -0.44 20.01 5.33
C PRO A 51 -0.81 19.46 3.95
N LYS A 52 -2.12 19.40 3.65
CA LYS A 52 -2.67 18.83 2.39
C LYS A 52 -2.03 19.37 1.11
N ARG A 53 -1.45 20.58 1.14
CA ARG A 53 -0.77 21.24 0.01
C ARG A 53 0.47 20.49 -0.50
N ILE A 54 1.01 19.55 0.27
CA ILE A 54 2.17 18.74 -0.14
C ILE A 54 1.74 17.49 -0.93
N ASN A 55 0.45 17.16 -0.97
CA ASN A 55 -0.06 16.00 -1.68
C ASN A 55 -0.15 16.26 -3.19
N CYS A 56 0.52 15.46 -4.02
CA CYS A 56 0.52 15.58 -5.49
C CYS A 56 -0.79 15.15 -6.17
N GLY A 57 -1.89 14.96 -5.43
CA GLY A 57 -3.19 14.51 -5.96
C GLY A 57 -3.22 13.08 -6.53
N GLY A 58 -2.13 12.30 -6.37
CA GLY A 58 -2.01 10.96 -6.92
C GLY A 58 -1.14 10.85 -8.18
N ARG A 59 -0.38 11.89 -8.51
CA ARG A 59 0.57 11.92 -9.63
C ARG A 59 1.88 11.15 -9.37
N GLY A 60 2.02 10.51 -8.22
CA GLY A 60 3.21 9.73 -7.88
C GLY A 60 4.46 10.59 -7.64
N LEU A 61 4.34 11.82 -7.13
CA LEU A 61 5.48 12.75 -6.97
C LEU A 61 5.84 13.11 -5.53
N CYS A 62 4.91 12.98 -4.58
CA CYS A 62 5.10 13.52 -3.22
C CYS A 62 5.45 12.49 -2.15
N ALA A 63 5.31 11.20 -2.46
CA ALA A 63 5.50 10.07 -1.53
C ALA A 63 4.59 10.00 -0.28
N THR A 64 3.82 11.05 0.01
CA THR A 64 2.99 11.15 1.21
C THR A 64 1.90 10.08 1.32
N CYS A 65 1.51 9.42 0.24
CA CYS A 65 0.51 8.33 0.23
C CYS A 65 1.13 6.93 0.41
N GLY A 66 2.32 6.87 1.02
CA GLY A 66 3.07 5.63 1.26
C GLY A 66 2.29 4.63 2.13
N VAL A 67 2.22 3.38 1.69
CA VAL A 67 1.64 2.24 2.43
C VAL A 67 2.57 1.04 2.34
N TRP A 68 2.51 0.16 3.34
CA TRP A 68 3.18 -1.12 3.25
C TRP A 68 2.25 -2.15 2.63
N ILE A 69 2.77 -2.93 1.69
CA ILE A 69 2.08 -4.13 1.20
C ILE A 69 2.74 -5.33 1.87
N GLU A 70 1.94 -6.11 2.58
CA GLU A 70 2.39 -7.32 3.27
C GLU A 70 2.18 -8.56 2.42
N GLN A 71 1.06 -8.59 1.67
CA GLN A 71 0.67 -9.67 0.77
C GLN A 71 0.00 -9.07 -0.46
N GLY A 72 0.13 -9.74 -1.61
CA GLY A 72 -0.46 -9.27 -2.87
C GLY A 72 0.29 -8.10 -3.52
N GLU A 73 1.59 -7.94 -3.23
CA GLU A 73 2.38 -6.83 -3.76
C GLU A 73 2.57 -6.93 -5.29
N SER A 74 2.15 -5.89 -6.02
CA SER A 74 2.35 -5.78 -7.46
C SER A 74 3.68 -5.13 -7.82
N VAL A 75 4.21 -5.46 -9.00
CA VAL A 75 5.47 -4.88 -9.50
C VAL A 75 5.31 -3.37 -9.70
N PRO A 76 6.19 -2.51 -9.13
CA PRO A 76 6.12 -1.07 -9.33
C PRO A 76 6.40 -0.72 -10.79
N THR A 77 5.49 0.05 -11.41
CA THR A 77 5.64 0.50 -12.79
C THR A 77 6.10 1.96 -12.87
N HIS A 78 5.63 2.81 -11.96
CA HIS A 78 5.96 4.24 -11.89
C HIS A 78 7.39 4.47 -11.35
N TRP A 79 8.15 5.38 -11.98
CA TRP A 79 9.56 5.62 -11.65
C TRP A 79 9.81 5.94 -10.17
N HIS A 80 8.96 6.77 -9.57
CA HIS A 80 9.11 7.20 -8.18
C HIS A 80 8.84 6.05 -7.20
N ASP A 81 7.85 5.22 -7.51
CA ASP A 81 7.51 4.04 -6.73
C ASP A 81 8.60 2.96 -6.86
N LYS A 82 9.18 2.80 -8.07
CA LYS A 82 10.35 1.94 -8.31
C LYS A 82 11.55 2.35 -7.45
N ILE A 83 11.86 3.65 -7.39
CA ILE A 83 12.96 4.18 -6.56
C ILE A 83 12.66 3.91 -5.09
N GLY A 84 11.46 4.28 -4.61
CA GLY A 84 11.04 4.04 -3.24
C GLY A 84 11.20 2.57 -2.85
N ASN A 85 10.62 1.67 -3.64
CA ASN A 85 10.70 0.23 -3.43
C ASN A 85 12.15 -0.28 -3.41
N ARG A 86 12.99 0.17 -4.36
CA ARG A 86 14.41 -0.22 -4.44
C ARG A 86 15.20 0.16 -3.18
N PHE A 87 14.87 1.28 -2.55
CA PHE A 87 15.52 1.75 -1.33
C PHE A 87 14.82 1.31 -0.04
N GLY A 88 13.83 0.40 -0.14
CA GLY A 88 13.13 -0.15 1.01
C GLY A 88 12.18 0.84 1.67
N TYR A 89 11.60 1.76 0.89
CA TYR A 89 10.52 2.64 1.33
C TYR A 89 9.13 2.07 0.98
N PRO A 90 8.08 2.56 1.65
CA PRO A 90 6.69 2.22 1.35
C PRO A 90 6.32 2.47 -0.10
N ARG A 91 5.34 1.69 -0.56
CA ARG A 91 4.78 1.79 -1.91
C ARG A 91 3.81 2.95 -2.00
N LEU A 92 3.75 3.57 -3.18
CA LEU A 92 2.84 4.69 -3.42
C LEU A 92 1.44 4.15 -3.74
N SER A 93 0.51 4.17 -2.78
CA SER A 93 -0.88 3.70 -2.98
C SER A 93 -1.59 4.34 -4.19
N CYS A 94 -1.19 5.55 -4.60
CA CYS A 94 -1.73 6.20 -5.80
C CYS A 94 -1.27 5.58 -7.12
N GLN A 95 -0.19 4.79 -7.11
CA GLN A 95 0.37 4.11 -8.28
C GLN A 95 0.05 2.60 -8.28
N ILE A 96 -0.77 2.13 -7.35
CA ILE A 96 -1.17 0.72 -7.24
C ILE A 96 -2.57 0.53 -7.79
N ILE A 97 -2.70 -0.39 -8.74
CA ILE A 97 -3.96 -0.96 -9.20
C ILE A 97 -4.14 -2.31 -8.52
N VAL A 98 -5.30 -2.49 -7.89
CA VAL A 98 -5.65 -3.70 -7.13
C VAL A 98 -6.22 -4.73 -8.11
N ASN A 99 -5.43 -5.77 -8.40
CA ASN A 99 -5.83 -6.84 -9.31
C ASN A 99 -6.00 -8.20 -8.61
N ASP A 100 -5.43 -8.35 -7.41
CA ASP A 100 -5.52 -9.56 -6.60
C ASP A 100 -5.69 -9.18 -5.13
N ASP A 101 -6.07 -10.15 -4.29
CA ASP A 101 -6.23 -9.97 -2.85
C ASP A 101 -4.95 -9.40 -2.22
N MET A 102 -5.12 -8.48 -1.27
CA MET A 102 -4.01 -7.69 -0.75
C MET A 102 -4.15 -7.42 0.74
N THR A 103 -3.02 -7.46 1.44
CA THR A 103 -2.91 -6.96 2.82
C THR A 103 -2.09 -5.69 2.83
N VAL A 104 -2.71 -4.60 3.27
CA VAL A 104 -2.15 -3.25 3.28
C VAL A 104 -2.01 -2.79 4.71
N ARG A 105 -0.82 -2.31 5.08
CA ARG A 105 -0.57 -1.69 6.38
C ARG A 105 -0.40 -0.18 6.20
N LEU A 106 -1.26 0.58 6.89
CA LEU A 106 -1.19 2.03 6.95
C LEU A 106 0.03 2.48 7.76
N ILE A 107 0.47 3.70 7.50
CA ILE A 107 1.63 4.30 8.18
C ILE A 107 1.15 5.67 8.68
N PRO A 108 0.63 5.76 9.90
CA PRO A 108 0.06 6.98 10.46
C PRO A 108 1.15 7.98 10.86
N GLU A 109 2.21 7.54 11.52
CA GLU A 109 3.30 8.41 11.99
C GLU A 109 4.45 8.62 10.96
N LYS A 110 4.12 8.84 9.68
CA LYS A 110 5.16 9.18 8.68
C LYS A 110 5.24 10.67 8.38
N TRP A 111 6.46 11.18 8.25
CA TRP A 111 6.67 12.55 7.76
C TRP A 111 6.43 12.68 6.25
N ILE A 112 7.01 11.80 5.43
CA ILE A 112 6.77 11.75 3.97
C ILE A 112 6.75 10.30 3.52
N TRP A 113 7.90 9.62 3.64
CA TRP A 113 8.08 8.24 3.22
C TRP A 113 7.77 7.24 4.32
N GLY A 114 7.89 7.61 5.59
CA GLY A 114 7.88 6.66 6.71
C GLY A 114 9.26 6.02 6.93
N LYS A 115 9.37 5.13 7.90
CA LYS A 115 10.62 4.40 8.19
C LYS A 115 10.94 3.43 7.04
N ARG A 116 12.22 3.20 6.76
CA ARG A 116 12.64 2.12 5.84
C ARG A 116 12.39 0.75 6.48
N LYS A 117 12.10 -0.27 5.69
CA LYS A 117 12.19 -1.66 6.18
C LYS A 117 13.67 -1.90 6.60
N PRO A 118 13.96 -2.41 7.81
CA PRO A 118 15.29 -2.91 8.10
C PRO A 118 15.65 -3.99 7.08
N LYS A 119 16.92 -4.04 6.62
CA LYS A 119 17.38 -5.06 5.68
C LYS A 119 16.94 -6.43 6.21
N ARG A 120 15.99 -7.06 5.53
CA ARG A 120 15.59 -8.43 5.84
C ARG A 120 16.84 -9.27 5.63
N GLN A 121 17.40 -9.84 6.71
CA GLN A 121 18.45 -10.85 6.56
C GLN A 121 17.87 -11.92 5.64
N SER A 122 18.55 -12.18 4.53
CA SER A 122 18.18 -13.19 3.57
C SER A 122 17.99 -14.50 4.32
N SER A 123 16.76 -15.01 4.39
CA SER A 123 16.49 -16.37 4.83
C SER A 123 16.99 -17.31 3.72
N SER A 124 18.30 -17.52 3.66
CA SER A 124 18.90 -18.66 2.97
C SER A 124 18.60 -19.91 3.79
N ASN A 125 17.37 -20.41 3.70
CA ASN A 125 17.06 -21.80 3.98
C ASN A 125 16.85 -22.49 2.64
N LEU A 126 17.96 -22.72 1.92
CA LEU A 126 17.99 -23.83 0.97
C LEU A 126 18.53 -25.03 1.75
N LYS A 127 17.63 -25.97 1.98
CA LYS A 127 17.90 -27.25 2.64
C LYS A 127 19.03 -27.95 1.89
N SER A 128 20.10 -28.28 2.59
CA SER A 128 21.00 -29.37 2.18
C SER A 128 20.22 -30.66 2.32
N THR A 129 19.96 -31.34 1.20
CA THR A 129 19.70 -32.78 1.14
C THR A 129 20.62 -33.33 0.07
#